data_AF-A0A1J7GDT1-F1
#
_entry.id   AF-A0A1J7GDT1-F1
#
_cell.length_a   1.000
_cell.length_b   1.000
_cell.length_c   1.000
_cell.angle_alpha   90.00
_cell.angle_beta   90.00
_cell.angle_gamma   90.00
#
_symmetry.space_group_name_H-M   'P 1'
#
loop_
_entity.id
_entity.type
_entity.pdbx_description
1 polymer ?
#
loop_
_entity_poly.entity_id
_entity_poly.type
_entity_poly.pdbx_seq_one_letter_code
_entity_poly.pdbx_strand_id
1 'polypeptide(L)'
;MHTLSVMRSQIINPSTPKSNLISILQALTHALQSTNQTRNQTHHILKLLSDLAAHHSSLSQLVLDSLRSNSPDPSSITHLAFEGTVESLHAITSILDDGLVSLDDSLFVSLCFGPNVSARIWMLRNAGLRFQVRPALLLGVCLGLTKDPYPYVREASLEGIHSLCECGVFEDVSLVEACYGRGVELLSDMHDCVRLSAVRVAFKE
;
A
#
# COMPACT_ATOMS: atom_id res chain seq x y z
N MET A 1 -15.09 -20.22 7.94
CA MET A 1 -14.23 -19.89 9.11
C MET A 1 -13.45 -21.09 9.63
N HIS A 2 -14.08 -22.23 9.96
CA HIS A 2 -13.37 -23.41 10.50
C HIS A 2 -12.17 -23.87 9.64
N THR A 3 -12.36 -23.99 8.32
CA THR A 3 -11.29 -24.40 7.38
C THR A 3 -10.07 -23.46 7.40
N LEU A 4 -10.30 -22.14 7.40
CA LEU A 4 -9.21 -21.15 7.45
C LEU A 4 -8.45 -21.22 8.79
N SER A 5 -9.16 -21.48 9.89
CA SER A 5 -8.53 -21.67 11.21
C SER A 5 -7.65 -22.93 11.25
N VAL A 6 -8.09 -24.02 10.62
CA VAL A 6 -7.30 -25.26 10.49
C VAL A 6 -6.06 -25.03 9.62
N MET A 7 -6.20 -24.33 8.49
CA MET A 7 -5.05 -23.95 7.66
C MET A 7 -4.06 -23.11 8.46
N ARG A 8 -4.55 -22.15 9.25
CA ARG A 8 -3.69 -21.32 10.11
C ARG A 8 -2.91 -22.13 11.13
N SER A 9 -3.55 -23.08 11.81
CA SER A 9 -2.85 -23.91 12.81
C SER A 9 -1.77 -24.79 12.16
N GLN A 10 -2.01 -25.28 10.94
CA GLN A 10 -1.02 -26.00 10.16
C GLN A 10 0.14 -25.09 9.72
N ILE A 11 -0.13 -23.85 9.30
CA ILE A 11 0.92 -22.89 8.93
C ILE A 11 1.83 -22.57 10.12
N ILE A 12 1.27 -22.33 11.31
CA ILE A 12 2.05 -21.93 12.48
C ILE A 12 2.86 -23.11 13.06
N ASN A 13 2.42 -24.35 12.85
CA ASN A 13 3.10 -25.53 13.36
C ASN A 13 4.37 -25.84 12.53
N PRO A 14 5.58 -25.75 13.12
CA PRO A 14 6.84 -25.98 12.40
C PRO A 14 7.01 -27.45 11.94
N SER A 15 6.27 -28.38 12.53
CA SER A 15 6.30 -29.81 12.17
C SER A 15 5.37 -30.16 11.02
N THR A 16 4.62 -29.20 10.47
CA THR A 16 3.71 -29.45 9.34
C THR A 16 4.51 -29.86 8.10
N PRO A 17 4.19 -31.00 7.45
CA PRO A 17 4.88 -31.44 6.24
C PRO A 17 4.79 -30.41 5.11
N LYS A 18 5.90 -30.22 4.38
CA LYS A 18 5.97 -29.29 3.25
C LYS A 18 4.91 -29.57 2.18
N SER A 19 4.56 -30.84 1.94
CA SER A 19 3.48 -31.23 1.02
C SER A 19 2.13 -30.62 1.42
N ASN A 20 1.81 -30.60 2.71
CA ASN A 20 0.56 -30.03 3.21
C ASN A 20 0.57 -28.51 3.06
N LEU A 21 1.69 -27.86 3.35
CA LEU A 21 1.85 -26.42 3.15
C LEU A 21 1.67 -26.02 1.68
N ILE A 22 2.19 -26.82 0.74
CA ILE A 22 1.98 -26.62 -0.70
C ILE A 22 0.50 -26.80 -1.06
N SER A 23 -0.19 -27.81 -0.52
CA SER A 23 -1.64 -27.98 -0.74
C SER A 23 -2.46 -26.82 -0.18
N ILE A 24 -2.08 -26.28 0.98
CA ILE A 24 -2.70 -25.07 1.55
C ILE A 24 -2.50 -23.89 0.61
N LEU A 25 -1.27 -23.66 0.14
CA LEU A 25 -0.97 -22.60 -0.83
C LEU A 25 -1.85 -22.72 -2.08
N GLN A 26 -1.90 -23.90 -2.69
CA GLN A 26 -2.73 -24.14 -3.88
C GLN A 26 -4.21 -23.87 -3.62
N ALA A 27 -4.73 -24.32 -2.48
CA ALA A 27 -6.13 -24.09 -2.10
C ALA A 27 -6.43 -22.60 -1.86
N LEU A 28 -5.52 -21.87 -1.21
CA LEU A 28 -5.66 -20.42 -0.97
C LEU A 28 -5.56 -19.63 -2.29
N THR A 29 -4.60 -19.97 -3.15
CA THR A 29 -4.44 -19.35 -4.48
C THR A 29 -5.67 -19.59 -5.35
N HIS A 30 -6.20 -20.82 -5.36
CA HIS A 30 -7.42 -21.12 -6.09
C HIS A 30 -8.64 -20.39 -5.49
N ALA A 31 -8.70 -20.25 -4.17
CA ALA A 31 -9.75 -19.50 -3.52
C ALA A 31 -9.71 -18.03 -3.98
N LEU A 32 -8.54 -17.37 -4.03
CA LEU A 32 -8.42 -15.97 -4.49
C LEU A 32 -9.01 -15.72 -5.89
N GLN A 33 -9.01 -16.74 -6.75
CA GLN A 33 -9.56 -16.66 -8.12
C GLN A 33 -11.08 -16.74 -8.16
N SER A 34 -11.73 -17.08 -7.04
CA SER A 34 -13.17 -17.25 -6.98
C SER A 34 -13.91 -15.92 -6.96
N THR A 35 -14.82 -15.72 -7.91
CA THR A 35 -15.59 -14.48 -8.09
C THR A 35 -16.63 -14.22 -7.00
N ASN A 36 -16.92 -15.20 -6.14
CA ASN A 36 -17.97 -15.11 -5.11
C ASN A 36 -17.42 -14.78 -3.70
N GLN A 37 -16.19 -14.28 -3.61
CA GLN A 37 -15.58 -14.01 -2.32
C GLN A 37 -16.03 -12.70 -1.69
N THR A 38 -16.31 -12.76 -0.39
CA THR A 38 -16.50 -11.56 0.43
C THR A 38 -15.15 -10.94 0.78
N ARG A 39 -15.14 -9.62 1.01
CA ARG A 39 -13.96 -8.89 1.49
C ARG A 39 -13.25 -9.57 2.67
N ASN A 40 -14.01 -9.97 3.69
CA ASN A 40 -13.44 -10.61 4.87
C ASN A 40 -12.75 -11.93 4.55
N GLN A 41 -13.27 -12.69 3.57
CA GLN A 41 -12.63 -13.93 3.13
C GLN A 41 -11.33 -13.63 2.39
N THR A 42 -11.33 -12.66 1.47
CA THR A 42 -10.12 -12.22 0.76
C THR A 42 -9.04 -11.77 1.74
N HIS A 43 -9.40 -10.94 2.72
CA HIS A 43 -8.51 -10.51 3.79
C HIS A 43 -7.86 -11.69 4.53
N HIS A 44 -8.68 -12.66 4.95
CA HIS A 44 -8.16 -13.83 5.67
C HIS A 44 -7.27 -14.72 4.79
N ILE A 45 -7.58 -14.86 3.50
CA ILE A 45 -6.77 -15.64 2.57
C ILE A 45 -5.41 -14.98 2.35
N LEU A 46 -5.39 -13.68 2.08
CA LEU A 46 -4.15 -12.89 1.92
C LEU A 46 -3.30 -12.94 3.19
N LYS A 47 -3.93 -12.81 4.37
CA LYS A 47 -3.25 -12.96 5.64
C LYS A 47 -2.62 -14.34 5.83
N LEU A 48 -3.32 -15.42 5.46
CA LEU A 48 -2.76 -16.77 5.55
C LEU A 48 -1.60 -16.99 4.57
N LEU A 49 -1.65 -16.38 3.38
CA LEU A 49 -0.55 -16.40 2.43
C LEU A 49 0.68 -15.66 2.99
N SER A 50 0.49 -14.47 3.57
CA SER A 50 1.57 -13.75 4.29
C SER A 50 2.11 -14.56 5.47
N ASP A 51 1.24 -15.13 6.31
CA ASP A 51 1.65 -15.98 7.43
C ASP A 51 2.45 -17.19 6.93
N LEU A 52 2.06 -17.80 5.81
CA LEU A 52 2.75 -18.93 5.20
C LEU A 52 4.17 -18.53 4.76
N ALA A 53 4.33 -17.40 4.07
CA ALA A 53 5.64 -16.91 3.65
C ALA A 53 6.54 -16.54 4.84
N ALA A 54 5.97 -15.94 5.90
CA ALA A 54 6.69 -15.54 7.10
C ALA A 54 7.17 -16.72 7.95
N HIS A 55 6.33 -17.75 8.14
CA HIS A 55 6.70 -18.92 8.94
C HIS A 55 7.53 -19.94 8.14
N HIS A 56 7.41 -19.95 6.81
CA HIS A 56 8.05 -20.92 5.92
C HIS A 56 8.77 -20.22 4.78
N SER A 57 9.92 -19.60 5.08
CA SER A 57 10.72 -18.82 4.12
C SER A 57 11.02 -19.55 2.80
N SER A 58 11.16 -20.89 2.83
CA SER A 58 11.34 -21.72 1.63
C SER A 58 10.17 -21.68 0.62
N LEU A 59 9.00 -21.21 1.04
CA LEU A 59 7.79 -21.04 0.21
C LEU A 59 7.52 -19.58 -0.15
N SER A 60 8.27 -18.63 0.40
CA SER A 60 8.07 -17.19 0.22
C SER A 60 7.97 -16.80 -1.26
N GLN A 61 8.91 -17.26 -2.10
CA GLN A 61 8.89 -16.96 -3.53
C GLN A 61 7.65 -17.52 -4.24
N LEU A 62 7.21 -18.72 -3.88
CA LEU A 62 6.04 -19.35 -4.49
C LEU A 62 4.74 -18.64 -4.09
N VAL A 63 4.68 -18.13 -2.85
CA VAL A 63 3.59 -17.26 -2.38
C VAL A 63 3.59 -15.95 -3.16
N LEU A 64 4.75 -15.30 -3.30
CA LEU A 64 4.90 -14.06 -4.07
C LEU A 64 4.43 -14.22 -5.51
N ASP A 65 4.87 -15.28 -6.18
CA ASP A 65 4.48 -15.55 -7.56
C ASP A 65 2.96 -15.77 -7.66
N SER A 66 2.37 -16.50 -6.71
CA SER A 66 0.92 -16.69 -6.63
C SER A 66 0.17 -15.37 -6.44
N LEU A 67 0.63 -14.50 -5.53
CA LEU A 67 0.00 -13.20 -5.29
C LEU A 67 0.09 -12.29 -6.51
N ARG A 68 1.23 -12.27 -7.20
CA ARG A 68 1.43 -11.47 -8.42
C ARG A 68 0.55 -11.93 -9.57
N SER A 69 0.40 -13.23 -9.78
CA SER A 69 -0.47 -13.78 -10.82
C SER A 69 -1.96 -13.52 -10.58
N ASN A 70 -2.36 -13.24 -9.34
CA ASN A 70 -3.73 -12.92 -8.96
C ASN A 70 -3.94 -11.44 -8.63
N SER A 71 -2.89 -10.62 -8.78
CA SER A 71 -3.03 -9.17 -8.65
C SER A 71 -3.94 -8.67 -9.77
N PRO A 72 -4.89 -7.77 -9.47
CA PRO A 72 -5.81 -7.29 -10.49
C PRO A 72 -5.07 -6.66 -11.65
N ASP A 73 -5.49 -7.01 -12.86
CA ASP A 73 -5.12 -6.31 -14.06
C ASP A 73 -5.54 -4.82 -13.89
N PRO A 74 -4.61 -3.87 -14.04
CA PRO A 74 -4.92 -2.44 -13.94
C PRO A 74 -6.10 -2.01 -14.82
N SER A 75 -6.37 -2.73 -15.91
CA SER A 75 -7.46 -2.45 -16.84
C SER A 75 -8.86 -2.83 -16.35
N SER A 76 -8.99 -3.60 -15.26
CA SER A 76 -10.25 -4.21 -14.82
C SER A 76 -10.72 -3.82 -13.41
N ILE A 77 -10.32 -2.64 -12.91
CA ILE A 77 -10.69 -2.16 -11.56
C ILE A 77 -12.15 -1.70 -11.55
N THR A 78 -13.08 -2.65 -11.45
CA THR A 78 -14.45 -2.41 -10.99
C THR A 78 -14.50 -2.53 -9.46
N HIS A 79 -15.41 -1.79 -8.81
CA HIS A 79 -15.49 -1.44 -7.38
C HIS A 79 -15.18 -2.52 -6.30
N LEU A 80 -15.16 -3.82 -6.64
CA LEU A 80 -14.73 -4.92 -5.76
C LEU A 80 -13.20 -5.15 -5.76
N ALA A 81 -12.45 -4.55 -6.69
CA ALA A 81 -11.02 -4.75 -6.84
C ALA A 81 -10.17 -3.84 -5.93
N PHE A 82 -10.67 -2.69 -5.48
CA PHE A 82 -9.85 -1.66 -4.84
C PHE A 82 -9.27 -2.07 -3.48
N GLU A 83 -10.10 -2.62 -2.60
CA GLU A 83 -9.69 -2.94 -1.23
C GLU A 83 -8.89 -4.23 -1.17
N GLY A 84 -9.27 -5.23 -1.97
CA GLY A 84 -8.48 -6.44 -2.16
C GLY A 84 -7.09 -6.15 -2.77
N THR A 85 -6.97 -5.11 -3.61
CA THR A 85 -5.68 -4.67 -4.14
C THR A 85 -4.74 -4.20 -3.03
N VAL A 86 -5.23 -3.34 -2.13
CA VAL A 86 -4.41 -2.79 -1.03
C VAL A 86 -3.95 -3.89 -0.08
N GLU A 87 -4.85 -4.81 0.26
CA GLU A 87 -4.50 -5.97 1.10
C GLU A 87 -3.48 -6.88 0.39
N SER A 88 -3.61 -7.06 -0.93
CA SER A 88 -2.66 -7.86 -1.71
C SER A 88 -1.29 -7.19 -1.80
N LEU A 89 -1.26 -5.87 -2.02
CA LEU A 89 -0.02 -5.09 -1.99
C LEU A 89 0.63 -5.14 -0.61
N HIS A 90 -0.16 -5.06 0.46
CA HIS A 90 0.34 -5.19 1.83
C HIS A 90 0.94 -6.59 2.05
N ALA A 91 0.27 -7.64 1.61
CA ALA A 91 0.79 -9.00 1.68
C ALA A 91 2.11 -9.15 0.91
N ILE A 92 2.19 -8.67 -0.33
CA ILE A 92 3.40 -8.70 -1.16
C ILE A 92 4.55 -7.93 -0.49
N THR A 93 4.31 -6.69 -0.04
CA THR A 93 5.33 -5.85 0.60
C THR A 93 5.80 -6.40 1.95
N SER A 94 4.95 -7.13 2.68
CA SER A 94 5.34 -7.82 3.92
C SER A 94 6.31 -8.98 3.71
N ILE A 95 6.33 -9.55 2.50
CA ILE A 95 7.18 -10.70 2.14
C ILE A 95 8.47 -10.22 1.47
N LEU A 96 8.43 -9.11 0.74
CA LEU A 96 9.58 -8.44 0.16
C LEU A 96 10.25 -7.57 1.24
N ASP A 97 11.12 -8.17 2.07
CA ASP A 97 11.80 -7.48 3.18
C ASP A 97 12.42 -6.11 2.77
N ASP A 98 12.96 -6.01 1.55
CA ASP A 98 13.59 -4.78 1.02
C ASP A 98 13.26 -4.52 -0.48
N GLY A 99 12.20 -5.15 -0.98
CA GLY A 99 11.85 -5.10 -2.41
C GLY A 99 10.84 -4.00 -2.74
N LEU A 100 11.14 -3.21 -3.77
CA LEU A 100 10.17 -2.29 -4.38
C LEU A 100 9.16 -3.07 -5.22
N VAL A 101 7.89 -2.77 -4.99
CA VAL A 101 6.79 -3.20 -5.85
C VAL A 101 6.63 -2.15 -6.95
N SER A 102 6.80 -2.57 -8.20
CA SER A 102 6.43 -1.76 -9.35
C SER A 102 4.90 -1.68 -9.40
N LEU A 103 4.37 -0.47 -9.33
CA LEU A 103 2.95 -0.21 -9.44
C LEU A 103 2.72 0.64 -10.69
N ASP A 104 1.68 0.31 -11.45
CA ASP A 104 1.25 1.17 -12.55
C ASP A 104 0.79 2.53 -12.00
N ASP A 105 1.15 3.61 -12.70
CA ASP A 105 0.85 4.98 -12.27
C ASP A 105 -0.66 5.23 -12.13
N SER A 106 -1.47 4.68 -13.05
CA SER A 106 -2.93 4.86 -13.00
C SER A 106 -3.53 4.11 -11.81
N LEU A 107 -2.99 2.93 -11.50
CA LEU A 107 -3.37 2.18 -10.31
C LEU A 107 -2.94 2.91 -9.03
N PHE A 108 -1.72 3.45 -8.96
CA PHE A 108 -1.27 4.25 -7.82
C PHE A 108 -2.21 5.44 -7.58
N VAL A 109 -2.51 6.21 -8.62
CA VAL A 109 -3.42 7.37 -8.54
C VAL A 109 -4.82 6.94 -8.12
N SER A 110 -5.36 5.87 -8.71
CA SER A 110 -6.66 5.32 -8.32
C SER A 110 -6.66 5.00 -6.83
N LEU A 111 -5.65 4.26 -6.34
CA LEU A 111 -5.51 3.90 -4.93
C LEU A 111 -5.40 5.11 -3.99
N CYS A 112 -4.70 6.16 -4.43
CA CYS A 112 -4.52 7.40 -3.70
C CYS A 112 -5.77 8.30 -3.70
N PHE A 113 -6.66 8.21 -4.68
CA PHE A 113 -7.87 9.05 -4.75
C PHE A 113 -9.18 8.29 -4.54
N GLY A 114 -9.12 6.97 -4.32
CA GLY A 114 -10.30 6.17 -4.06
C GLY A 114 -10.88 6.35 -2.65
N PRO A 115 -12.02 5.70 -2.37
CA PRO A 115 -12.84 5.99 -1.20
C PRO A 115 -12.22 5.55 0.13
N ASN A 116 -11.29 4.59 0.11
CA ASN A 116 -10.73 4.00 1.33
C ASN A 116 -9.62 4.89 1.94
N VAL A 117 -9.94 5.56 3.04
CA VAL A 117 -9.02 6.49 3.73
C VAL A 117 -7.72 5.80 4.16
N SER A 118 -7.82 4.61 4.76
CA SER A 118 -6.65 3.85 5.22
C SER A 118 -5.73 3.47 4.06
N ALA A 119 -6.31 3.13 2.91
CA ALA A 119 -5.57 2.88 1.68
C ALA A 119 -4.81 4.14 1.22
N ARG A 120 -5.48 5.29 1.15
CA ARG A 120 -4.83 6.55 0.75
C ARG A 120 -3.61 6.86 1.63
N ILE A 121 -3.78 6.78 2.95
CA ILE A 121 -2.69 7.01 3.92
C ILE A 121 -1.56 6.00 3.70
N TRP A 122 -1.90 4.72 3.57
CA TRP A 122 -0.90 3.67 3.41
C TRP A 122 -0.12 3.82 2.10
N MET A 123 -0.79 4.14 0.99
CA MET A 123 -0.13 4.41 -0.29
C MET A 123 0.85 5.59 -0.18
N LEU A 124 0.41 6.71 0.41
CA LEU A 124 1.26 7.90 0.59
C LEU A 124 2.50 7.60 1.44
N ARG A 125 2.33 6.93 2.58
CA ARG A 125 3.43 6.61 3.50
C ARG A 125 4.44 5.59 2.95
N ASN A 126 4.06 4.85 1.90
CA ASN A 126 4.90 3.81 1.31
C ASN A 126 5.36 4.17 -0.11
N ALA A 127 4.98 5.33 -0.64
CA ALA A 127 5.45 5.82 -1.93
C ALA A 127 6.96 6.16 -1.84
N GLY A 128 7.76 5.65 -2.77
CA GLY A 128 9.22 5.80 -2.75
C GLY A 128 9.96 4.83 -1.81
N LEU A 129 9.29 4.29 -0.79
CA LEU A 129 9.85 3.28 0.11
C LEU A 129 9.54 1.85 -0.34
N ARG A 130 8.26 1.55 -0.59
CA ARG A 130 7.79 0.22 -1.02
C ARG A 130 7.26 0.21 -2.45
N PHE A 131 6.88 1.38 -2.97
CA PHE A 131 6.37 1.53 -4.33
C PHE A 131 7.32 2.39 -5.16
N GLN A 132 7.69 1.87 -6.33
CA GLN A 132 8.39 2.70 -7.31
C GLN A 132 7.37 3.63 -7.97
N VAL A 133 7.41 4.90 -7.58
CA VAL A 133 6.51 5.95 -8.10
C VAL A 133 7.36 7.07 -8.68
N ARG A 134 6.96 7.58 -9.85
CA ARG A 134 7.66 8.73 -10.45
C ARG A 134 7.53 9.95 -9.53
N PRO A 135 8.64 10.64 -9.20
CA PRO A 135 8.60 11.79 -8.29
C PRO A 135 7.59 12.88 -8.67
N ALA A 136 7.50 13.23 -9.96
CA ALA A 136 6.54 14.21 -10.44
C ALA A 136 5.07 13.77 -10.25
N LEU A 137 4.78 12.48 -10.43
CA LEU A 137 3.45 11.93 -10.15
C LEU A 137 3.15 11.99 -8.66
N LEU A 138 4.08 11.54 -7.82
CA LEU A 138 3.93 11.57 -6.37
C LEU A 138 3.70 12.99 -5.86
N LEU A 139 4.45 13.96 -6.37
CA LEU A 139 4.25 15.37 -6.03
C LEU A 139 2.83 15.83 -6.37
N GLY A 140 2.36 15.56 -7.59
CA GLY A 140 1.01 15.92 -8.01
C GLY A 140 -0.08 15.28 -7.13
N VAL A 141 0.09 14.00 -6.78
CA VAL A 141 -0.80 13.27 -5.88
C VAL A 141 -0.80 13.90 -4.49
N CYS A 142 0.37 14.12 -3.89
CA CYS A 142 0.49 14.73 -2.57
C CYS A 142 -0.13 16.14 -2.55
N LEU A 143 0.19 17.00 -3.52
CA LEU A 143 -0.40 18.34 -3.63
C LEU A 143 -1.92 18.28 -3.74
N GLY A 144 -2.48 17.33 -4.51
CA GLY A 144 -3.92 17.11 -4.59
C GLY A 144 -4.53 16.70 -3.24
N LEU A 145 -3.90 15.76 -2.54
CA LEU A 145 -4.39 15.19 -1.28
C LEU A 145 -4.15 16.09 -0.05
N THR A 146 -3.40 17.19 -0.18
CA THR A 146 -3.41 18.26 0.83
C THR A 146 -4.79 18.91 1.01
N LYS A 147 -5.75 18.64 0.12
CA LYS A 147 -7.15 19.11 0.20
C LYS A 147 -8.12 18.03 0.66
N ASP A 148 -7.61 16.84 1.02
CA ASP A 148 -8.45 15.72 1.45
C ASP A 148 -9.24 16.10 2.73
N PRO A 149 -10.52 15.70 2.85
CA PRO A 149 -11.32 16.02 4.05
C PRO A 149 -10.75 15.40 5.34
N TYR A 150 -9.96 14.33 5.26
CA TYR A 150 -9.41 13.64 6.41
C TYR A 150 -8.02 14.17 6.79
N PRO A 151 -7.80 14.61 8.04
CA PRO A 151 -6.54 15.26 8.45
C PRO A 151 -5.32 14.35 8.30
N TYR A 152 -5.44 13.06 8.57
CA TYR A 152 -4.32 12.12 8.43
C TYR A 152 -3.91 11.88 6.97
N VAL A 153 -4.80 12.11 6.00
CA VAL A 153 -4.42 12.06 4.58
C VAL A 153 -3.65 13.33 4.22
N ARG A 154 -4.10 14.50 4.70
CA ARG A 154 -3.38 15.77 4.51
C ARG A 154 -2.00 15.75 5.15
N GLU A 155 -1.89 15.27 6.39
CA GLU A 155 -0.62 15.03 7.09
C GLU A 155 0.31 14.14 6.25
N ALA A 156 -0.12 12.94 5.86
CA ALA A 156 0.70 12.03 5.05
C ALA A 156 1.11 12.64 3.70
N SER A 157 0.27 13.50 3.12
CA SER A 157 0.58 14.21 1.87
C SER A 157 1.69 15.25 2.06
N LEU A 158 1.66 15.99 3.17
CA LEU A 158 2.70 16.95 3.53
C LEU A 158 4.04 16.27 3.82
N GLU A 159 4.03 15.15 4.54
CA GLU A 159 5.25 14.35 4.76
C GLU A 159 5.84 13.84 3.44
N GLY A 160 4.98 13.46 2.47
CA GLY A 160 5.41 13.09 1.12
C GLY A 160 6.04 14.25 0.34
N ILE A 161 5.48 15.46 0.44
CA ILE A 161 6.07 16.68 -0.15
C ILE A 161 7.43 16.97 0.49
N HIS A 162 7.50 16.95 1.82
CA HIS A 162 8.73 17.19 2.57
C HIS A 162 9.84 16.23 2.11
N SER A 163 9.56 14.93 2.07
CA SER A 163 10.51 13.90 1.65
C SER A 163 11.01 14.11 0.22
N LEU A 164 10.13 14.53 -0.71
CA LEU A 164 10.53 14.83 -2.08
C LEU A 164 11.41 16.08 -2.19
N CYS A 165 11.12 17.11 -1.39
CA CYS A 165 11.93 18.32 -1.32
C CYS A 165 13.31 18.07 -0.72
N GLU A 166 13.42 17.24 0.32
CA GLU A 166 14.71 16.85 0.93
C GLU A 166 15.60 16.10 -0.06
N CYS A 167 15.02 15.21 -0.87
CA CYS A 167 15.73 14.47 -1.91
C CYS A 167 16.20 15.35 -3.08
N GLY A 168 15.82 16.64 -3.15
CA GLY A 168 16.27 17.57 -4.19
C GLY A 168 15.83 17.17 -5.60
N VAL A 169 14.70 16.48 -5.73
CA VAL A 169 14.29 15.85 -7.00
C VAL A 169 13.77 16.86 -8.03
N PHE A 170 13.39 18.06 -7.60
CA PHE A 170 12.82 19.10 -8.44
C PHE A 170 13.78 20.29 -8.58
N GLU A 171 14.19 20.58 -9.81
CA GLU A 171 14.96 21.80 -10.16
C GLU A 171 14.04 22.96 -10.57
N ASP A 172 12.76 22.69 -10.82
CA ASP A 172 11.78 23.70 -11.20
C ASP A 172 11.39 24.56 -10.00
N VAL A 173 11.82 25.81 -10.02
CA VAL A 173 11.54 26.83 -8.99
C VAL A 173 10.05 26.96 -8.72
N SER A 174 9.20 26.88 -9.74
CA SER A 174 7.75 27.04 -9.58
C SER A 174 7.12 25.87 -8.80
N LEU A 175 7.64 24.64 -8.98
CA LEU A 175 7.21 23.48 -8.20
C LEU A 175 7.64 23.59 -6.75
N VAL A 176 8.87 24.06 -6.53
CA VAL A 176 9.43 24.30 -5.19
C VAL A 176 8.59 25.37 -4.46
N GLU A 177 8.30 26.49 -5.12
CA GLU A 177 7.43 27.55 -4.58
C GLU A 177 6.01 27.03 -4.27
N ALA A 178 5.45 26.18 -5.14
CA ALA A 178 4.15 25.57 -4.90
C ALA A 178 4.14 24.67 -3.65
N CYS A 179 5.23 23.92 -3.39
CA CYS A 179 5.37 23.10 -2.19
C CYS A 179 5.42 23.96 -0.92
N TYR A 180 6.30 24.96 -0.90
CA TYR A 180 6.44 25.88 0.24
C TYR A 180 5.14 26.68 0.47
N GLY A 181 4.56 27.22 -0.59
CA GLY A 181 3.28 27.94 -0.53
C GLY A 181 2.17 27.06 0.06
N ARG A 182 2.09 25.79 -0.35
CA ARG A 182 1.13 24.84 0.23
C ARG A 182 1.39 24.57 1.71
N GLY A 183 2.64 24.46 2.13
CA GLY A 183 3.03 24.35 3.54
C GLY A 183 2.54 25.57 4.33
N VAL A 184 2.82 26.78 3.86
CA VAL A 184 2.39 28.04 4.49
C VAL A 184 0.86 28.11 4.62
N GLU A 185 0.12 27.76 3.56
CA GLU A 185 -1.35 27.71 3.60
C GLU A 185 -1.86 26.79 4.72
N LEU A 186 -1.24 25.63 4.92
CA LEU A 186 -1.66 24.63 5.90
C LEU A 186 -1.13 24.86 7.33
N LEU A 187 -0.32 25.90 7.57
CA LEU A 187 -0.03 26.36 8.93
C LEU A 187 -1.30 26.80 9.68
N SER A 188 -2.35 27.15 8.95
CA SER A 188 -3.67 27.51 9.50
C SER A 188 -4.68 26.35 9.48
N ASP A 189 -4.27 25.11 9.21
CA ASP A 189 -5.20 23.95 9.24
C ASP A 189 -5.84 23.80 10.62
N MET A 190 -7.09 23.36 10.66
CA MET A 190 -7.84 23.13 11.89
C MET A 190 -7.22 22.06 12.80
N HIS A 191 -6.38 21.17 12.27
CA HIS A 191 -5.84 20.01 12.98
C HIS A 191 -4.35 20.13 13.24
N ASP A 192 -3.95 19.88 14.49
CA ASP A 192 -2.57 20.01 14.97
C ASP A 192 -1.58 19.15 14.18
N CYS A 193 -1.93 17.91 13.84
CA CYS A 193 -1.04 17.02 13.07
C CYS A 193 -0.70 17.61 11.68
N VAL A 194 -1.69 18.21 11.02
CA VAL A 194 -1.49 18.84 9.71
C VAL A 194 -0.62 20.09 9.85
N ARG A 195 -0.86 20.93 10.87
CA ARG A 195 -0.03 22.10 11.14
C ARG A 195 1.42 21.73 11.43
N LEU A 196 1.65 20.66 12.20
CA LEU A 196 3.00 20.18 12.52
C LEU A 196 3.75 19.71 11.26
N SER A 197 3.11 18.91 10.40
CA SER A 197 3.71 18.52 9.11
C SER A 197 3.90 19.72 8.17
N ALA A 198 3.01 20.71 8.23
CA ALA A 198 3.10 21.92 7.42
C ALA A 198 4.33 22.77 7.78
N VAL A 199 4.71 22.82 9.07
CA VAL A 199 5.95 23.49 9.51
C VAL A 199 7.17 22.91 8.81
N ARG A 200 7.28 21.58 8.73
CA ARG A 200 8.42 20.90 8.06
C ARG A 200 8.51 21.23 6.58
N VAL A 201 7.37 21.35 5.91
CA VAL A 201 7.35 21.75 4.50
C VAL A 201 7.69 23.23 4.33
N ALA A 202 7.12 24.11 5.16
CA ALA A 202 7.25 25.56 5.05
C ALA A 202 8.63 26.08 5.49
N PHE A 203 9.24 25.41 6.45
CA PHE A 203 10.50 25.81 7.06
C PHE A 203 11.48 24.65 6.91
N LYS A 204 12.46 24.83 6.03
CA LYS A 204 13.56 23.90 5.87
C LYS A 204 14.40 23.92 7.16
N GLU A 205 14.45 22.81 7.88
CA GLU A 205 15.40 22.60 8.99
C GLU A 205 16.82 22.36 8.46
#